data_AF-A0A1S3HPX1-F1
#
_entry.id   AF-A0A1S3HPX1-F1
#
_cell.length_a   1.000
_cell.length_b   1.000
_cell.length_c   1.000
_cell.angle_alpha   90.00
_cell.angle_beta   90.00
_cell.angle_gamma   90.00
#
_symmetry.space_group_name_H-M   'P 1'
#
loop_
_entity.id
_entity.type
_entity.pdbx_description
1 polymer ?
#
loop_
_entity_poly.entity_id
_entity_poly.type
_entity_poly.pdbx_seq_one_letter_code
_entity_poly.pdbx_strand_id
1 'polypeptide(L)'
;MATMLPVSNLLLSVLLILLTVFEVESTCQPVTIPMCLDARLGNQLGYNTTTLPNFLNHASQLEAGLEVHMFYPLVRVKCSPALRPYLCAVYAPMCGTNQEVSLVPPCRRLCEEAYKGCSTLMNKFGFMWPSQLRCEQWNDDDGCFDGLV
;
A
#
# COMPACT_ATOMS: atom_id res chain seq x y z
N MET A 1 11.73 19.40 -54.01
CA MET A 1 10.49 18.87 -53.42
C MET A 1 10.84 18.28 -52.07
N ALA A 2 10.59 19.01 -50.98
CA ALA A 2 10.74 18.50 -49.61
C ALA A 2 9.31 18.29 -49.08
N THR A 3 8.89 17.04 -48.96
CA THR A 3 7.61 16.70 -48.35
C THR A 3 7.76 16.88 -46.84
N MET A 4 7.23 17.98 -46.31
CA MET A 4 7.07 18.21 -44.88
C MET A 4 6.18 17.08 -44.32
N LEU A 5 6.76 16.13 -43.60
CA LEU A 5 5.98 15.16 -42.81
C LEU A 5 5.17 15.95 -41.76
N PRO A 6 3.87 15.69 -41.60
CA PRO A 6 2.98 16.58 -40.86
C PRO A 6 3.25 16.41 -39.36
N VAL A 7 3.83 17.44 -38.74
CA VAL A 7 4.05 17.54 -37.28
C VAL A 7 2.74 17.32 -36.50
N SER A 8 1.60 17.67 -37.12
CA SER A 8 0.23 17.40 -36.67
C SER A 8 -0.05 15.93 -36.35
N ASN A 9 0.45 14.99 -37.16
CA ASN A 9 0.21 13.56 -36.95
C ASN A 9 1.05 13.01 -35.81
N LEU A 10 2.19 13.63 -35.51
CA LEU A 10 3.06 13.22 -34.41
C LEU A 10 2.50 13.66 -33.06
N LEU A 11 1.91 14.85 -32.97
CA LEU A 11 1.21 15.30 -31.76
C LEU A 11 -0.03 14.44 -31.47
N LEU A 12 -0.80 14.09 -32.51
CA LEU A 12 -1.96 13.23 -32.37
C LEU A 12 -1.56 11.79 -32.00
N SER A 13 -0.49 11.25 -32.60
CA SER A 13 0.01 9.94 -32.22
C SER A 13 0.64 9.93 -30.83
N VAL A 14 1.36 10.98 -30.41
CA VAL A 14 1.88 11.11 -29.04
C VAL A 14 0.74 11.27 -28.05
N LEU A 15 -0.32 12.04 -28.35
CA LEU A 15 -1.51 12.14 -27.51
C LEU A 15 -2.24 10.80 -27.42
N LEU A 16 -2.42 10.09 -28.54
CA LEU A 16 -2.98 8.73 -28.55
C LEU A 16 -2.12 7.75 -27.76
N ILE A 17 -0.80 7.80 -27.90
CA ILE A 17 0.15 7.00 -27.11
C ILE A 17 0.04 7.36 -25.63
N LEU A 18 0.00 8.63 -25.25
CA LEU A 18 -0.20 9.07 -23.87
C LEU A 18 -1.57 8.64 -23.31
N LEU A 19 -2.60 8.56 -24.16
CA LEU A 19 -3.94 8.07 -23.82
C LEU A 19 -4.00 6.52 -23.74
N THR A 20 -3.17 5.78 -24.51
CA THR A 20 -3.12 4.30 -24.51
C THR A 20 -2.07 3.70 -23.58
N VAL A 21 -1.05 4.46 -23.15
CA VAL A 21 0.05 4.00 -22.28
C VAL A 21 -0.39 3.88 -20.80
N PHE A 22 -1.62 4.27 -20.46
CA PHE A 22 -2.07 4.41 -19.08
C PHE A 22 -3.12 3.37 -18.61
N GLU A 23 -3.22 2.21 -19.23
CA GLU A 23 -3.87 1.05 -18.59
C GLU A 23 -2.79 0.09 -18.07
N VAL A 24 -2.23 0.40 -16.90
CA VAL A 24 -1.58 -0.62 -16.10
C VAL A 24 -2.72 -1.53 -15.62
N GLU A 25 -2.92 -2.64 -16.31
CA GLU A 25 -3.86 -3.67 -15.87
C GLU A 25 -3.37 -4.18 -14.50
N SER A 26 -3.97 -3.64 -13.44
CA SER A 26 -3.66 -4.04 -12.08
C SER A 26 -4.00 -5.52 -11.97
N THR A 27 -3.02 -6.35 -11.59
CA THR A 27 -3.22 -7.78 -11.36
C THR A 27 -2.91 -8.10 -9.91
N CYS A 28 -3.56 -9.14 -9.37
CA CYS A 28 -3.14 -9.68 -8.09
C CYS A 28 -1.79 -10.40 -8.26
N GLN A 29 -0.84 -10.09 -7.40
CA GLN A 29 0.48 -10.72 -7.35
C GLN A 29 0.76 -11.25 -5.94
N PRO A 30 1.57 -12.31 -5.78
CA PRO A 30 1.95 -12.81 -4.47
C PRO A 30 2.64 -11.72 -3.63
N VAL A 31 2.32 -11.63 -2.34
CA VAL A 31 3.06 -10.76 -1.42
C VAL A 31 4.49 -11.25 -1.31
N THR A 32 5.46 -10.34 -1.46
CA THR A 32 6.90 -10.61 -1.36
C THR A 32 7.59 -9.74 -0.31
N ILE A 33 6.88 -8.76 0.27
CA ILE A 33 7.41 -7.87 1.30
C ILE A 33 7.71 -8.67 2.58
N PRO A 34 8.98 -8.77 3.02
CA PRO A 34 9.36 -9.66 4.11
C PRO A 34 8.62 -9.38 5.43
N MET A 35 8.38 -8.10 5.77
CA MET A 35 7.66 -7.73 7.00
C MET A 35 6.24 -8.34 7.06
N CYS A 36 5.58 -8.48 5.92
CA CYS A 36 4.21 -8.96 5.81
C CYS A 36 4.12 -10.49 5.77
N LEU A 37 5.22 -11.18 5.46
CA LEU A 37 5.32 -12.65 5.46
C LEU A 37 5.99 -13.23 6.71
N ASP A 38 6.77 -12.44 7.46
CA ASP A 38 7.59 -12.97 8.54
C ASP A 38 6.75 -13.39 9.75
N ALA A 39 6.52 -14.71 9.88
CA ALA A 39 5.80 -15.33 10.98
C ALA A 39 6.45 -15.10 12.36
N ARG A 40 7.72 -14.67 12.42
CA ARG A 40 8.39 -14.31 13.69
C ARG A 40 7.93 -12.95 14.22
N LEU A 41 7.28 -12.13 13.39
CA LEU A 41 6.75 -10.82 13.77
C LEU A 41 5.30 -10.88 14.28
N GLY A 42 4.60 -12.00 14.09
CA GLY A 42 3.22 -12.21 14.55
C GLY A 42 2.47 -13.25 13.71
N ASN A 43 1.17 -13.38 13.97
CA ASN A 43 0.28 -14.28 13.23
C ASN A 43 0.20 -13.90 11.75
N GLN A 44 0.04 -14.88 10.87
CA GLN A 44 -0.18 -14.67 9.43
C GLN A 44 -1.37 -13.72 9.19
N LEU A 45 -1.27 -12.81 8.21
CA LEU A 45 -2.26 -11.74 7.97
C LEU A 45 -3.54 -12.21 7.25
N GLY A 46 -3.73 -13.51 7.01
CA GLY A 46 -4.93 -14.07 6.39
C GLY A 46 -5.01 -13.92 4.87
N TYR A 47 -4.09 -13.18 4.25
CA TYR A 47 -3.98 -13.04 2.80
C TYR A 47 -2.53 -13.27 2.33
N ASN A 48 -2.38 -13.62 1.05
CA ASN A 48 -1.08 -13.91 0.41
C ASN A 48 -0.89 -13.21 -0.95
N THR A 49 -1.88 -12.45 -1.40
CA THR A 49 -1.82 -11.68 -2.65
C THR A 49 -2.10 -10.21 -2.38
N THR A 50 -1.44 -9.36 -3.16
CA THR A 50 -1.58 -7.90 -3.15
C THR A 50 -1.79 -7.40 -4.57
N THR A 51 -2.20 -6.16 -4.74
CA THR A 51 -2.20 -5.49 -6.05
C THR A 51 -1.55 -4.11 -5.94
N LEU A 52 -1.14 -3.57 -7.09
CA LEU A 52 -0.42 -2.30 -7.21
C LEU A 52 -1.09 -1.40 -8.27
N PRO A 53 -0.97 -0.07 -8.17
CA PRO A 53 -0.28 0.65 -7.10
C PRO A 53 -0.98 0.51 -5.74
N ASN A 54 -0.22 0.56 -4.64
CA ASN A 54 -0.82 0.55 -3.29
C ASN A 54 -1.39 1.93 -2.92
N PHE A 55 -1.93 2.08 -1.71
CA PHE A 55 -2.53 3.35 -1.24
C PHE A 55 -1.55 4.54 -1.20
N LEU A 56 -0.25 4.28 -1.29
CA LEU A 56 0.82 5.29 -1.31
C LEU A 56 1.38 5.51 -2.73
N ASN A 57 0.75 4.94 -3.75
CA ASN A 57 1.15 5.01 -5.16
C ASN A 57 2.49 4.35 -5.49
N HIS A 58 2.99 3.46 -4.65
CA HIS A 58 4.18 2.66 -4.99
C HIS A 58 3.86 1.75 -6.18
N ALA A 59 4.75 1.74 -7.17
CA ALA A 59 4.56 0.95 -8.40
C ALA A 59 5.13 -0.47 -8.28
N SER A 60 5.89 -0.76 -7.21
CA SER A 60 6.48 -2.08 -6.97
C SER A 60 6.48 -2.47 -5.49
N GLN A 61 6.47 -3.77 -5.22
CA GLN A 61 6.65 -4.29 -3.85
C GLN A 61 8.06 -4.05 -3.31
N LEU A 62 9.07 -3.86 -4.17
CA LEU A 62 10.41 -3.48 -3.75
C LEU A 62 10.40 -2.07 -3.15
N GLU A 63 9.78 -1.12 -3.84
CA GLU A 63 9.65 0.27 -3.40
C GLU A 63 8.87 0.36 -2.08
N ALA A 64 7.66 -0.23 -2.05
CA ALA A 64 6.84 -0.30 -0.85
C ALA A 64 7.56 -1.03 0.30
N GLY A 65 8.30 -2.09 -0.03
CA GLY A 65 9.09 -2.89 0.91
C GLY A 65 10.23 -2.10 1.56
N LEU A 66 10.93 -1.25 0.80
CA LEU A 66 11.99 -0.39 1.31
C LEU A 66 11.43 0.65 2.28
N GLU A 67 10.31 1.29 1.95
CA GLU A 67 9.70 2.30 2.81
C GLU A 67 9.11 1.69 4.10
N VAL A 68 8.31 0.61 3.99
CA VAL A 68 7.71 -0.02 5.17
C VAL A 68 8.76 -0.61 6.10
N HIS A 69 9.93 -1.02 5.58
CA HIS A 69 11.02 -1.54 6.40
C HIS A 69 11.54 -0.54 7.45
N MET A 70 11.35 0.77 7.22
CA MET A 70 11.70 1.80 8.20
C MET A 70 10.93 1.66 9.53
N PHE A 71 9.77 1.01 9.52
CA PHE A 71 8.97 0.72 10.72
C PHE A 71 9.35 -0.60 11.43
N TYR A 72 10.30 -1.38 10.88
CA TYR A 72 10.68 -2.68 11.44
C TYR A 72 11.08 -2.62 12.93
N PRO A 73 11.82 -1.60 13.42
CA PRO A 73 12.11 -1.47 14.85
C PRO A 73 10.85 -1.36 15.73
N LEU A 74 9.82 -0.63 15.27
CA LEU A 74 8.55 -0.45 15.99
C LEU A 74 7.74 -1.74 16.03
N VAL A 75 7.75 -2.50 14.93
CA VAL A 75 7.13 -3.83 14.89
C VAL A 75 7.84 -4.80 15.84
N ARG A 76 9.18 -4.75 15.90
CA ARG A 76 9.99 -5.63 16.78
C ARG A 76 9.88 -5.31 18.26
N VAL A 77 9.76 -4.03 18.62
CA VAL A 77 9.52 -3.62 20.02
C VAL A 77 8.06 -3.86 20.46
N LYS A 78 7.17 -4.16 19.51
CA LYS A 78 5.76 -4.53 19.74
C LYS A 78 4.99 -3.46 20.51
N CYS A 79 5.14 -2.20 20.11
CA CYS A 79 4.38 -1.08 20.70
C CYS A 79 2.86 -1.21 20.49
N SER A 80 2.43 -1.90 19.43
CA SER A 80 1.03 -2.29 19.19
C SER A 80 0.97 -3.59 18.39
N PRO A 81 0.08 -4.54 18.73
CA PRO A 81 -0.15 -5.73 17.88
C PRO A 81 -0.78 -5.36 16.53
N ALA A 82 -1.51 -4.24 16.45
CA ALA A 82 -2.16 -3.74 15.25
C ALA A 82 -1.17 -3.09 14.25
N LEU A 83 0.05 -2.73 14.68
CA LEU A 83 0.97 -2.00 13.82
C LEU A 83 1.36 -2.79 12.55
N ARG A 84 1.73 -4.06 12.70
CA ARG A 84 2.15 -4.88 11.54
C ARG A 84 0.99 -5.12 10.56
N PRO A 85 -0.20 -5.58 11.00
CA PRO A 85 -1.36 -5.69 10.11
C PRO A 85 -1.71 -4.36 9.44
N TYR A 86 -1.71 -3.25 10.18
CA TYR A 86 -2.02 -1.93 9.63
C TYR A 86 -1.04 -1.52 8.52
N LEU A 87 0.27 -1.58 8.79
CA LEU A 87 1.29 -1.25 7.80
C LEU A 87 1.16 -2.14 6.56
N CYS A 88 0.98 -3.45 6.74
CA CYS A 88 0.83 -4.35 5.60
C CYS A 88 -0.47 -4.10 4.81
N ALA A 89 -1.56 -3.70 5.46
CA ALA A 89 -2.79 -3.31 4.76
C ALA A 89 -2.63 -2.00 3.95
N VAL A 90 -1.69 -1.13 4.30
CA VAL A 90 -1.39 0.10 3.53
C VAL A 90 -0.38 -0.17 2.40
N TYR A 91 0.73 -0.84 2.73
CA TYR A 91 1.87 -1.04 1.81
C TYR A 91 1.72 -2.27 0.90
N ALA A 92 0.99 -3.30 1.34
CA ALA A 92 0.74 -4.55 0.64
C ALA A 92 -0.74 -4.97 0.81
N PRO A 93 -1.70 -4.13 0.40
CA PRO A 93 -3.12 -4.36 0.63
C PRO A 93 -3.58 -5.68 0.03
N MET A 94 -4.53 -6.34 0.70
CA MET A 94 -5.16 -7.54 0.16
C MET A 94 -5.78 -7.24 -1.20
N CYS A 95 -5.54 -8.13 -2.17
CA CYS A 95 -6.26 -8.09 -3.44
C CYS A 95 -7.69 -8.61 -3.23
N GLY A 96 -8.70 -7.89 -3.75
CA GLY A 96 -10.10 -8.30 -3.70
C GLY A 96 -10.40 -9.69 -4.28
N THR A 97 -11.57 -10.23 -3.96
CA THR A 97 -12.04 -11.54 -4.49
C THR A 97 -12.86 -11.36 -5.77
N ASN A 98 -12.95 -12.42 -6.59
CA ASN A 98 -13.88 -12.53 -7.73
C ASN A 98 -13.69 -11.50 -8.87
N GLN A 99 -12.52 -11.53 -9.52
CA GLN A 99 -12.23 -10.83 -10.80
C GLN A 99 -12.21 -9.29 -10.73
N GLU A 100 -12.61 -8.67 -9.62
CA GLU A 100 -12.37 -7.25 -9.38
C GLU A 100 -11.02 -7.06 -8.69
N VAL A 101 -10.08 -6.47 -9.42
CA VAL A 101 -8.81 -6.02 -8.84
C VAL A 101 -9.07 -4.72 -8.10
N SER A 102 -9.40 -4.85 -6.83
CA SER A 102 -9.60 -3.73 -5.91
C SER A 102 -8.66 -3.86 -4.70
N LEU A 103 -8.25 -2.72 -4.16
CA LEU A 103 -7.49 -2.63 -2.92
C LEU A 103 -8.48 -2.71 -1.75
N VAL A 104 -8.29 -3.66 -0.84
CA VAL A 104 -9.05 -3.68 0.41
C VAL A 104 -8.39 -2.70 1.41
N PRO A 105 -9.08 -1.63 1.84
CA PRO A 105 -8.51 -0.65 2.77
C PRO A 105 -8.45 -1.22 4.19
N PRO A 106 -7.50 -0.75 5.03
CA PRO A 106 -7.56 -1.04 6.46
C PRO A 106 -8.78 -0.36 7.08
N CYS A 107 -9.38 -0.99 8.09
CA CYS A 107 -10.38 -0.34 8.93
C CYS A 107 -9.74 0.81 9.73
N ARG A 108 -10.51 1.88 10.00
CA ARG A 108 -10.04 3.01 10.83
C ARG A 108 -9.63 2.52 12.22
N ARG A 109 -10.41 1.65 12.85
CA ARG A 109 -10.09 1.08 14.17
C ARG A 109 -8.72 0.40 14.23
N LEU A 110 -8.32 -0.30 13.16
CA LEU A 110 -7.01 -0.97 13.08
C LEU A 110 -5.88 0.07 13.07
N CYS A 111 -6.04 1.17 12.33
CA CYS A 111 -5.10 2.29 12.36
C CYS A 111 -5.03 2.94 13.74
N GLU A 112 -6.17 3.20 14.37
CA GLU A 112 -6.22 3.88 15.67
C GLU A 112 -5.51 3.07 16.76
N GLU A 113 -5.66 1.75 16.75
CA GLU A 113 -4.93 0.84 17.65
C GLU A 113 -3.42 0.85 17.39
N ALA A 114 -3.00 0.91 16.13
CA ALA A 114 -1.58 1.04 15.77
C ALA A 114 -1.01 2.39 16.24
N TYR A 115 -1.72 3.48 15.95
CA TYR A 115 -1.36 4.84 16.34
C TYR A 115 -1.26 4.99 17.86
N LYS A 116 -2.27 4.52 18.60
CA LYS A 116 -2.33 4.64 20.06
C LYS A 116 -1.14 3.96 20.74
N GLY A 117 -0.74 2.78 20.27
CA GLY A 117 0.38 2.06 20.86
C GLY A 117 1.76 2.62 20.50
N CYS A 118 1.91 3.17 19.29
CA CYS A 118 3.25 3.47 18.75
C CYS A 118 3.59 4.97 18.62
N SER A 119 2.60 5.86 18.50
CA SER A 119 2.84 7.30 18.28
C SER A 119 3.66 7.96 19.39
N THR A 120 3.36 7.68 20.66
CA THR A 120 4.13 8.21 21.80
C THR A 120 5.59 7.77 21.77
N LEU A 121 5.85 6.51 21.38
CA LEU A 121 7.21 6.00 21.26
C LEU A 121 7.95 6.69 20.12
N MET A 122 7.32 6.89 18.96
CA MET A 122 7.90 7.64 17.85
C MET A 122 8.26 9.07 18.27
N ASN A 123 7.31 9.78 18.89
CA ASN A 123 7.50 11.16 19.33
C ASN A 123 8.66 11.29 20.32
N LYS A 124 8.84 10.32 21.23
CA LYS A 124 9.96 10.29 22.18
C LYS A 124 11.34 10.27 21.49
N PHE A 125 11.43 9.73 20.28
CA PHE A 125 12.64 9.70 19.47
C PHE A 125 12.66 10.76 18.37
N GLY A 126 11.74 11.75 18.43
CA GLY A 126 11.70 12.87 17.49
C GLY A 126 11.04 12.56 16.15
N PHE A 127 10.35 11.42 16.02
CA PHE A 127 9.61 11.04 14.82
C PHE A 127 8.12 11.30 15.02
N MET A 128 7.47 11.92 14.03
CA MET A 128 6.02 12.10 14.02
C MET A 128 5.35 10.92 13.30
N TRP A 129 4.09 10.64 13.65
CA TRP A 129 3.27 9.73 12.87
C TRP A 129 3.04 10.31 11.46
N PRO A 130 3.37 9.59 10.37
CA PRO A 130 3.27 10.13 9.02
C PRO A 130 1.85 10.53 8.64
N SER A 131 1.72 11.62 7.90
CA SER A 131 0.41 12.12 7.44
C SER A 131 -0.28 11.12 6.53
N GLN A 132 0.49 10.35 5.76
CA GLN A 132 0.03 9.29 4.86
C GLN A 132 -0.49 8.05 5.61
N LEU A 133 -0.20 7.93 6.92
CA LEU A 133 -0.67 6.83 7.75
C LEU A 133 -1.74 7.27 8.75
N ARG A 134 -2.31 8.48 8.59
CA ARG A 134 -3.35 9.01 9.48
C ARG A 134 -4.67 8.27 9.35
N CYS A 135 -5.32 8.01 10.48
CA CYS A 135 -6.51 7.15 10.54
C CYS A 135 -7.76 7.79 9.94
N GLU A 136 -7.76 9.11 9.75
CA GLU A 136 -8.84 9.84 9.08
C GLU A 136 -8.93 9.52 7.59
N GLN A 137 -7.91 8.88 7.00
CA GLN A 137 -7.96 8.41 5.61
C GLN A 137 -8.86 7.18 5.42
N TRP A 138 -9.12 6.45 6.49
CA TRP A 138 -9.82 5.16 6.46
C TRP A 138 -11.19 5.30 7.10
N ASN A 139 -12.13 4.43 6.74
CA ASN A 139 -13.45 4.32 7.39
C ASN A 139 -13.67 2.89 7.88
N ASP A 140 -14.64 2.71 8.78
CA ASP A 140 -15.05 1.39 9.27
C ASP A 140 -16.28 0.89 8.50
N ASP A 141 -16.15 0.76 7.18
CA ASP A 141 -17.21 0.26 6.30
C ASP A 141 -17.18 -1.28 6.21
N ASP A 142 -18.30 -1.88 5.80
CA ASP A 142 -18.37 -3.33 5.55
C ASP A 142 -17.36 -3.73 4.47
N GLY A 143 -16.41 -4.59 4.82
CA GLY A 143 -15.38 -5.10 3.90
C GLY A 143 -13.98 -4.49 4.05
N CYS A 144 -13.75 -3.58 5.01
CA CYS A 144 -12.38 -3.17 5.36
C CYS A 144 -11.61 -4.29 6.07
N PHE A 145 -10.28 -4.28 5.97
CA PHE A 145 -9.40 -5.22 6.65
C PHE A 145 -9.14 -4.78 8.11
N ASP A 146 -9.53 -5.61 9.07
CA ASP A 146 -9.45 -5.30 10.50
C ASP A 146 -8.27 -5.96 11.23
N GLY A 147 -7.40 -6.66 10.51
CA GLY A 147 -6.22 -7.31 11.07
C GLY A 147 -6.47 -8.66 11.75
N LEU A 148 -7.69 -9.21 11.67
CA LEU A 148 -8.03 -10.50 12.24
C LEU A 148 -8.02 -11.61 11.17
N VAL A 149 -7.52 -12.78 11.57
CA VAL A 149 -7.78 -14.09 10.95
C VAL A 149 -8.53 -14.91 11.98
#